data_AF-A0A8J5CVZ7-F1
#
_entry.id   AF-A0A8J5CVZ7-F1
#
_cell.length_a   1.000
_cell.length_b   1.000
_cell.length_c   1.000
_cell.angle_alpha   90.00
_cell.angle_beta   90.00
_cell.angle_gamma   90.00
#
_symmetry.space_group_name_H-M   'P 1'
#
loop_
_entity.id
_entity.type
_entity.pdbx_description
1 polymer ?
#
loop_
_entity_poly.entity_id
_entity_poly.type
_entity_poly.pdbx_seq_one_letter_code
_entity_poly.pdbx_strand_id
1 'polypeptide(L)'
;MATEEVQVIHSWSAPRSLSTSLMYSFAQRDDMDVVDEPLYANFLRITGVERPYRDELLAKMDSDGNKVVKEVIFGPGEKKYRYCKHIAKQRLPNLTNDLMKKGKHFILIRNPLNILQSFNKVISPSFLELGLGDLVSIYSELCKFGKHPPVIDADDLKKDPEVSSLLVIIFVV
;
A
#
# COMPACT_ATOMS: atom_id res chain seq x y z
N MET A 1 11.89 -15.90 25.31
CA MET A 1 11.74 -16.20 23.88
C MET A 1 11.98 -14.90 23.14
N ALA A 2 12.93 -14.87 22.19
CA ALA A 2 13.06 -13.70 21.32
C ALA A 2 11.73 -13.55 20.58
N THR A 3 11.04 -12.44 20.77
CA THR A 3 9.90 -12.06 19.92
C THR A 3 10.44 -11.98 18.50
N GLU A 4 10.06 -12.91 17.62
CA GLU A 4 10.45 -12.82 16.21
C GLU A 4 10.01 -11.46 15.67
N GLU A 5 10.93 -10.76 14.99
CA GLU A 5 10.64 -9.45 14.42
C GLU A 5 9.64 -9.61 13.27
N VAL A 6 8.53 -8.87 13.32
CA VAL A 6 7.45 -8.95 12.34
C VAL A 6 7.96 -8.63 10.94
N GLN A 7 7.73 -9.51 9.98
CA GLN A 7 8.12 -9.27 8.59
C GLN A 7 7.06 -8.44 7.85
N VAL A 8 7.40 -7.19 7.56
CA VAL A 8 6.49 -6.25 6.89
C VAL A 8 6.51 -6.42 5.37
N ILE A 9 5.32 -6.46 4.77
CA ILE A 9 5.08 -6.53 3.34
C ILE A 9 4.29 -5.29 2.91
N HIS A 10 4.86 -4.48 2.04
CA HIS A 10 4.25 -3.29 1.49
C HIS A 10 3.63 -3.57 0.12
N SER A 11 2.33 -3.33 0.00
CA SER A 11 1.64 -3.28 -1.28
C SER A 11 1.43 -1.84 -1.71
N TRP A 12 2.08 -1.42 -2.79
CA TRP A 12 1.91 -0.08 -3.35
C TRP A 12 0.95 -0.14 -4.54
N SER A 13 -0.13 0.63 -4.48
CA SER A 13 -1.16 0.64 -5.52
C SER A 13 -1.64 2.05 -5.84
N ALA A 14 -2.14 2.24 -7.06
CA ALA A 14 -2.99 3.37 -7.37
C ALA A 14 -4.42 3.14 -6.86
N PRO A 15 -5.24 4.19 -6.68
CA PRO A 15 -6.67 4.00 -6.42
C PRO A 15 -7.32 3.10 -7.48
N ARG A 16 -8.29 2.28 -7.05
CA ARG A 16 -9.08 1.38 -7.94
C ARG A 16 -8.30 0.21 -8.58
N SER A 17 -7.12 -0.12 -8.05
CA SER A 17 -6.30 -1.28 -8.48
C SER A 17 -6.61 -2.61 -7.77
N LEU A 18 -7.81 -2.79 -7.20
CA LEU A 18 -8.21 -4.00 -6.44
C LEU A 18 -7.37 -4.29 -5.17
N SER A 19 -6.59 -3.32 -4.69
CA SER A 19 -5.74 -3.47 -3.51
C SER A 19 -6.52 -3.79 -2.23
N THR A 20 -7.76 -3.30 -2.09
CA THR A 20 -8.65 -3.66 -0.97
C THR A 20 -9.09 -5.14 -1.04
N SER A 21 -9.38 -5.67 -2.22
CA SER A 21 -9.73 -7.10 -2.35
C SER A 21 -8.53 -7.98 -2.03
N LEU A 22 -7.34 -7.62 -2.50
CA LEU A 22 -6.10 -8.32 -2.17
C LEU A 22 -5.79 -8.25 -0.67
N MET A 23 -6.01 -7.09 -0.05
CA MET A 23 -5.88 -6.89 1.39
C MET A 23 -6.78 -7.86 2.18
N TYR A 24 -8.06 -8.00 1.80
CA TYR A 24 -8.96 -8.96 2.45
C TYR A 24 -8.50 -10.41 2.29
N SER A 25 -7.92 -10.78 1.15
CA SER A 25 -7.32 -12.12 0.94
C SER A 25 -6.19 -12.38 1.94
N PHE A 26 -5.28 -11.43 2.13
CA PHE A 26 -4.21 -11.54 3.13
C PHE A 26 -4.74 -11.55 4.56
N ALA A 27 -5.82 -10.83 4.86
CA ALA A 27 -6.46 -10.84 6.18
C ALA A 27 -7.09 -12.19 6.56
N GLN A 28 -7.31 -13.11 5.61
CA GLN A 28 -7.80 -14.46 5.90
C GLN A 28 -6.69 -15.43 6.33
N ARG A 29 -5.42 -15.01 6.34
CA ARG A 29 -4.30 -15.87 6.73
C ARG A 29 -4.04 -15.79 8.23
N ASP A 30 -3.87 -16.94 8.87
CA ASP A 30 -3.59 -17.03 10.30
C ASP A 30 -2.22 -16.47 10.72
N ASP A 31 -1.28 -16.35 9.77
CA ASP A 31 0.10 -15.89 10.00
C ASP A 31 0.33 -14.41 9.72
N MET A 32 -0.74 -13.64 9.44
CA MET A 32 -0.63 -12.29 8.91
C MET A 32 -1.57 -11.28 9.59
N ASP A 33 -1.02 -10.13 9.98
CA ASP A 33 -1.79 -8.94 10.33
C ASP A 33 -1.90 -8.00 9.13
N VAL A 34 -2.97 -7.22 9.05
CA VAL A 34 -3.23 -6.28 7.94
C VAL A 34 -3.41 -4.87 8.44
N VAL A 35 -2.81 -3.90 7.74
CA VAL A 35 -2.95 -2.47 7.98
C VAL A 35 -3.43 -1.77 6.71
N ASP A 36 -4.61 -1.16 6.76
CA ASP A 36 -5.24 -0.44 5.64
C ASP A 36 -4.82 1.02 5.64
N GLU A 37 -4.16 1.46 4.56
CA GLU A 37 -3.77 2.85 4.29
C GLU A 37 -3.20 3.62 5.50
N PRO A 38 -2.15 3.11 6.19
CA PRO A 38 -1.67 3.68 7.44
C PRO A 38 -1.23 5.15 7.32
N LEU A 39 -0.82 5.58 6.13
CA LEU A 39 -0.30 6.93 5.87
C LEU A 39 -1.38 7.95 5.49
N TYR A 40 -2.66 7.55 5.41
CA TYR A 40 -3.71 8.42 4.89
C TYR A 40 -3.96 9.64 5.77
N ALA A 41 -3.95 9.48 7.09
CA ALA A 41 -4.10 10.60 8.04
C ALA A 41 -2.97 11.63 7.90
N ASN A 42 -1.72 11.17 7.76
CA ASN A 42 -0.59 12.04 7.46
C ASN A 42 -0.77 12.76 6.13
N PHE A 43 -1.22 12.06 5.09
CA PHE A 43 -1.50 12.66 3.80
C PHE A 43 -2.55 13.78 3.89
N LEU A 44 -3.70 13.55 4.54
CA LEU A 44 -4.76 14.55 4.70
C LEU A 44 -4.28 15.76 5.52
N ARG A 45 -3.48 15.52 6.56
CA ARG A 45 -2.91 16.59 7.39
C ARG A 45 -1.95 17.48 6.60
N ILE A 46 -1.00 16.88 5.87
CA ILE A 46 0.06 17.64 5.19
C ILE A 46 -0.46 18.33 3.93
N THR A 47 -1.33 17.66 3.16
CA THR A 47 -1.84 18.22 1.89
C THR A 47 -3.02 19.16 2.08
N GLY A 48 -3.74 19.07 3.21
CA GLY A 48 -4.97 19.84 3.43
C GLY A 48 -6.13 19.45 2.50
N VAL A 49 -6.03 18.31 1.82
CA VAL A 49 -7.08 17.85 0.90
C VAL A 49 -8.38 17.59 1.67
N GLU A 50 -9.46 18.26 1.25
CA GLU A 50 -10.77 18.11 1.85
C GLU A 50 -11.45 16.80 1.44
N ARG A 51 -12.03 16.12 2.43
CA ARG A 51 -12.82 14.89 2.26
C ARG A 51 -14.00 14.91 3.23
N PRO A 52 -15.17 14.39 2.86
CA PRO A 52 -16.34 14.39 3.73
C PRO A 52 -16.11 13.77 5.12
N TYR A 53 -15.19 12.80 5.21
CA TYR A 53 -14.86 12.06 6.43
C TYR A 53 -13.47 12.42 7.00
N ARG A 54 -12.91 13.59 6.61
CA ARG A 54 -11.55 14.00 6.98
C ARG A 54 -11.36 14.04 8.50
N ASP A 55 -12.25 14.73 9.22
CA ASP A 55 -12.10 14.94 10.66
C ASP A 55 -12.27 13.62 11.44
N GLU A 56 -13.19 12.76 11.00
CA GLU A 56 -13.34 11.42 11.58
C GLU A 56 -12.09 10.56 11.39
N LEU A 57 -11.46 10.65 10.21
CA LEU A 57 -10.24 9.91 9.91
C LEU A 57 -9.07 10.42 10.76
N LEU A 58 -8.90 11.74 10.87
CA LEU A 58 -7.86 12.36 11.67
C LEU A 58 -8.05 12.11 13.18
N ALA A 59 -9.29 11.91 13.64
CA ALA A 59 -9.58 11.54 15.02
C ALA A 59 -9.24 10.08 15.34
N LYS A 60 -9.34 9.18 14.35
CA LYS A 60 -9.12 7.72 14.52
C LYS A 60 -7.70 7.27 14.25
N MET A 61 -6.95 8.00 13.43
CA MET A 61 -5.63 7.61 12.97
C MET A 61 -4.57 8.62 13.38
N ASP A 62 -3.39 8.14 13.76
CA ASP A 62 -2.25 9.03 14.02
C ASP A 62 -1.84 9.73 12.71
N SER A 63 -1.83 11.06 12.74
CA SER A 63 -1.48 11.85 11.58
C SER A 63 0.03 12.03 11.43
N ASP A 64 0.85 11.71 12.44
CA ASP A 64 2.30 11.73 12.33
C ASP A 64 2.81 10.52 11.54
N GLY A 65 3.10 10.75 10.26
CA GLY A 65 3.58 9.70 9.36
C GLY A 65 4.83 8.98 9.85
N ASN A 66 5.77 9.65 10.51
CA ASN A 66 6.99 8.99 10.98
C ASN A 66 6.73 8.14 12.22
N LYS A 67 5.83 8.61 13.09
CA LYS A 67 5.34 7.81 14.22
C LYS A 67 4.56 6.58 13.73
N VAL A 68 3.68 6.74 12.74
CA VAL A 68 2.98 5.62 12.09
C VAL A 68 3.96 4.61 11.50
N VAL A 69 5.00 5.05 10.79
CA VAL A 69 6.02 4.13 10.25
C VAL A 69 6.68 3.33 11.37
N LYS A 70 7.04 3.98 12.48
CA LYS A 70 7.73 3.33 13.59
C LYS A 70 6.83 2.40 14.42
N GLU A 71 5.63 2.86 14.76
CA GLU A 71 4.78 2.25 15.79
C GLU A 71 3.65 1.38 15.22
N VAL A 72 3.24 1.63 13.98
CA VAL A 72 2.16 0.88 13.32
C VAL A 72 2.72 -0.07 12.27
N ILE A 73 3.53 0.45 11.34
CA ILE A 73 4.10 -0.37 10.26
C ILE A 73 5.15 -1.32 10.82
N PHE A 74 6.18 -0.80 11.47
CA PHE A 74 7.27 -1.60 12.06
C PHE A 74 7.13 -1.81 13.58
N GLY A 75 5.96 -1.48 14.15
CA GLY A 75 5.69 -1.73 15.56
C GLY A 75 5.57 -3.22 15.88
N PRO A 76 5.49 -3.58 17.17
CA PRO A 76 5.29 -4.96 17.59
C PRO A 76 4.00 -5.55 16.99
N GLY A 77 3.97 -6.86 16.81
CA GLY A 77 2.82 -7.60 16.32
C GLY A 77 2.86 -9.05 16.81
N GLU A 78 1.70 -9.71 16.79
CA GLU A 78 1.56 -11.10 17.25
C GLU A 78 1.76 -12.09 16.09
N LYS A 79 1.56 -11.63 14.85
CA LYS A 79 1.68 -12.44 13.65
C LYS A 79 3.07 -12.34 13.05
N LYS A 80 3.46 -13.39 12.32
CA LYS A 80 4.76 -13.47 11.65
C LYS A 80 4.92 -12.39 10.57
N TYR A 81 3.85 -12.11 9.83
CA TYR A 81 3.85 -11.14 8.75
C TYR A 81 2.89 -9.98 9.03
N ARG A 82 3.22 -8.80 8.50
CA ARG A 82 2.31 -7.65 8.47
C ARG A 82 2.18 -7.10 7.05
N TYR A 83 0.99 -7.18 6.49
CA TYR A 83 0.66 -6.60 5.20
C TYR A 83 0.19 -5.16 5.36
N CYS A 84 0.90 -4.22 4.74
CA CYS A 84 0.52 -2.81 4.70
C CYS A 84 0.05 -2.46 3.29
N LYS A 85 -1.23 -2.13 3.14
CA LYS A 85 -1.80 -1.65 1.90
C LYS A 85 -1.61 -0.14 1.80
N HIS A 86 -0.91 0.31 0.77
CA HIS A 86 -0.64 1.72 0.53
C HIS A 86 -1.26 2.18 -0.78
N ILE A 87 -1.79 3.41 -0.76
CA ILE A 87 -2.03 4.17 -1.98
C ILE A 87 -0.81 5.05 -2.24
N ALA A 88 -0.22 4.94 -3.42
CA ALA A 88 1.08 5.53 -3.75
C ALA A 88 1.18 7.02 -3.41
N LYS A 89 0.15 7.82 -3.72
CA LYS A 89 0.12 9.27 -3.43
C LYS A 89 0.18 9.64 -1.95
N GLN A 90 -0.11 8.69 -1.05
CA GLN A 90 -0.01 8.91 0.41
C GLN A 90 1.44 8.87 0.90
N ARG A 91 2.38 8.36 0.09
CA ARG A 91 3.80 8.39 0.38
C ARG A 91 4.36 9.79 0.10
N LEU A 92 4.33 10.63 1.12
CA LEU A 92 4.87 11.98 1.05
C LEU A 92 6.40 12.01 1.31
N PRO A 93 7.14 12.99 0.75
CA PRO A 93 8.60 13.07 0.93
C PRO A 93 9.08 13.31 2.37
N ASN A 94 8.19 13.69 3.29
CA ASN A 94 8.52 13.96 4.70
C ASN A 94 8.63 12.69 5.57
N LEU A 95 8.42 11.51 4.97
CA LEU A 95 8.50 10.22 5.65
C LEU A 95 9.95 9.73 5.70
N THR A 96 10.27 9.00 6.76
CA THR A 96 11.57 8.36 6.94
C THR A 96 11.88 7.37 5.82
N ASN A 97 13.16 7.30 5.43
CA ASN A 97 13.64 6.33 4.45
C ASN A 97 13.46 4.87 4.91
N ASP A 98 13.26 4.63 6.21
CA ASP A 98 12.97 3.30 6.75
C ASP A 98 11.78 2.64 6.04
N LEU A 99 10.77 3.42 5.66
CA LEU A 99 9.60 2.96 4.92
C LEU A 99 9.94 2.28 3.59
N MET A 100 11.06 2.64 2.95
CA MET A 100 11.52 2.05 1.68
C MET A 100 12.68 1.06 1.87
N LYS A 101 13.48 1.27 2.92
CA LYS A 101 14.66 0.45 3.21
C LYS A 101 14.30 -0.85 3.91
N LYS A 102 13.22 -0.89 4.70
CA LYS A 102 12.80 -2.07 5.47
C LYS A 102 11.58 -2.74 4.84
N GLY A 103 11.37 -4.00 5.19
CA GLY A 103 10.29 -4.80 4.65
C GLY A 103 10.48 -5.19 3.18
N LYS A 104 9.56 -6.02 2.71
CA LYS A 104 9.43 -6.42 1.31
C LYS A 104 8.40 -5.54 0.62
N HIS A 105 8.57 -5.26 -0.66
CA HIS A 105 7.67 -4.37 -1.40
C HIS A 105 7.26 -5.03 -2.71
N PHE A 106 6.01 -4.83 -3.10
CA PHE A 106 5.55 -5.08 -4.45
C PHE A 106 4.65 -3.94 -4.90
N ILE A 107 4.48 -3.83 -6.22
CA ILE A 107 3.65 -2.82 -6.86
C ILE A 107 2.48 -3.52 -7.53
N LEU A 108 1.26 -3.10 -7.18
CA LEU A 108 0.04 -3.57 -7.80
C LEU A 108 -0.45 -2.53 -8.82
N ILE A 109 -0.32 -2.87 -10.09
CA ILE A 109 -0.84 -2.07 -11.21
C ILE A 109 -2.16 -2.64 -11.70
N ARG A 110 -2.89 -1.83 -12.45
CA ARG A 110 -4.03 -2.28 -13.22
C ARG A 110 -4.09 -1.46 -14.49
N ASN A 111 -4.53 -2.07 -15.59
CA ASN A 111 -4.61 -1.37 -16.85
C ASN A 111 -5.42 -0.05 -16.69
N PRO A 112 -4.83 1.12 -16.98
CA PRO A 112 -5.49 2.41 -16.79
C PRO A 112 -6.79 2.52 -17.59
N LEU A 113 -6.90 1.87 -18.75
CA LEU A 113 -8.15 1.85 -19.54
C LEU A 113 -9.30 1.15 -18.79
N ASN A 114 -9.00 0.11 -18.02
CA ASN A 114 -9.95 -0.60 -17.16
C ASN A 114 -10.32 0.19 -15.90
N ILE A 115 -9.50 1.19 -15.54
CA ILE A 115 -9.73 2.12 -14.44
C ILE A 115 -10.66 3.26 -14.90
N LEU A 116 -10.49 3.77 -16.14
CA LEU A 116 -11.26 4.88 -16.70
C LEU A 116 -12.77 4.66 -16.69
N GLN A 117 -13.25 3.45 -17.00
CA GLN A 117 -14.68 3.12 -16.95
C GLN A 117 -15.28 3.25 -15.53
N SER A 118 -14.45 3.07 -14.49
CA SER A 118 -14.87 3.25 -13.09
C SER A 118 -14.70 4.68 -12.57
N PHE A 119 -13.86 5.49 -13.23
CA PHE A 119 -13.57 6.89 -12.87
C PHE A 119 -14.65 7.87 -13.36
N ASN A 120 -15.20 7.66 -14.57
CA ASN A 120 -16.24 8.52 -15.17
C ASN A 120 -17.52 8.68 -14.32
N LYS A 121 -17.71 7.85 -13.28
CA LYS A 121 -18.88 7.93 -12.39
C LYS A 121 -18.69 8.82 -11.16
N VAL A 122 -17.47 9.27 -10.84
CA VAL A 122 -17.18 9.89 -9.52
C VAL A 122 -16.36 11.17 -9.60
N ILE A 123 -15.34 11.28 -10.47
CA ILE A 123 -14.46 12.47 -10.61
C ILE A 123 -13.93 12.55 -12.05
N SER A 124 -13.73 13.75 -12.60
CA SER A 124 -13.01 13.94 -13.87
C SER A 124 -11.58 13.39 -13.78
N PRO A 125 -11.20 12.36 -14.55
CA PRO A 125 -9.89 11.72 -14.41
C PRO A 125 -8.78 12.69 -14.80
N SER A 126 -7.94 13.06 -13.84
CA SER A 126 -6.66 13.72 -14.10
C SER A 126 -5.53 12.68 -14.04
N PHE A 127 -4.44 12.91 -14.78
CA PHE A 127 -3.24 12.07 -14.72
C PHE A 127 -2.70 11.93 -13.28
N LEU A 128 -2.89 12.97 -12.46
CA LEU A 128 -2.53 13.00 -11.04
C LEU A 128 -3.40 12.05 -10.21
N GLU A 129 -4.70 11.94 -10.51
CA GLU A 129 -5.60 11.01 -9.80
C GLU A 129 -5.37 9.54 -10.19
N LEU A 130 -4.77 9.27 -11.36
CA LEU A 130 -4.40 7.91 -11.75
C LEU A 130 -3.24 7.35 -10.91
N GLY A 131 -2.47 8.18 -10.20
CA GLY A 131 -1.41 7.74 -9.28
C GLY A 131 -0.25 6.96 -9.91
N LEU A 132 -0.19 6.88 -11.25
CA LEU A 132 0.86 6.15 -11.97
C LEU A 132 2.24 6.79 -11.78
N GLY A 133 2.30 8.13 -11.77
CA GLY A 133 3.54 8.86 -11.51
C GLY A 133 4.12 8.54 -10.13
N ASP A 134 3.25 8.44 -9.11
CA ASP A 134 3.66 8.09 -7.74
C ASP A 134 4.20 6.65 -7.67
N LEU A 135 3.57 5.71 -8.38
CA LEU A 135 4.06 4.33 -8.45
C LEU A 135 5.43 4.24 -9.13
N VAL A 136 5.65 4.99 -10.22
CA VAL A 136 6.95 5.05 -10.89
C VAL A 136 8.01 5.66 -9.96
N SER A 137 7.65 6.71 -9.20
CA SER A 137 8.53 7.32 -8.21
C SER A 137 8.96 6.30 -7.14
N ILE A 138 8.00 5.57 -6.58
CA ILE A 138 8.23 4.48 -5.60
C ILE A 138 9.15 3.41 -6.19
N TYR A 139 8.86 2.93 -7.41
CA TYR A 139 9.68 1.92 -8.07
C TYR A 139 11.12 2.39 -8.27
N SER A 140 11.30 3.62 -8.75
CA SER A 140 12.62 4.22 -9.00
C SER A 140 13.42 4.34 -7.71
N GLU A 141 12.77 4.74 -6.61
CA GLU A 141 13.41 4.88 -5.31
C GLU A 141 13.80 3.52 -4.70
N LEU A 142 12.95 2.50 -4.81
CA LEU A 142 13.30 1.15 -4.40
C LEU A 142 14.51 0.62 -5.19
N CYS A 143 14.53 0.85 -6.51
CA CYS A 143 15.66 0.47 -7.35
C CYS A 143 16.96 1.15 -6.90
N LYS A 144 16.92 2.42 -6.48
CA LYS A 144 18.11 3.12 -5.94
C LYS A 144 18.63 2.49 -4.65
N PHE A 145 17.79 1.81 -3.88
CA PHE A 145 18.19 1.00 -2.72
C PHE A 145 18.58 -0.44 -3.08
N GLY A 146 18.71 -0.77 -4.36
CA GLY A 146 19.02 -2.12 -4.84
C GLY A 146 17.85 -3.11 -4.69
N LYS A 147 16.63 -2.61 -4.44
CA LYS A 147 15.42 -3.42 -4.35
C LYS A 147 14.65 -3.32 -5.66
N HIS A 148 14.40 -4.46 -6.31
CA HIS A 148 13.58 -4.54 -7.50
C HIS A 148 12.22 -5.13 -7.12
N PRO A 149 11.21 -4.30 -6.77
CA PRO A 149 9.93 -4.82 -6.32
C PRO A 149 9.21 -5.52 -7.48
N PRO A 150 8.59 -6.69 -7.25
CA PRO A 150 7.69 -7.29 -8.23
C PRO A 150 6.59 -6.33 -8.62
N VAL A 151 6.24 -6.29 -9.91
CA VAL A 151 5.12 -5.53 -10.44
C VAL A 151 4.06 -6.53 -10.88
N ILE A 152 2.88 -6.46 -10.27
CA ILE A 152 1.78 -7.42 -10.46
C ILE A 152 0.61 -6.68 -11.11
N ASP A 153 0.09 -7.22 -12.21
CA ASP A 153 -1.17 -6.73 -12.79
C ASP A 153 -2.36 -7.34 -12.04
N ALA A 154 -3.21 -6.48 -11.50
CA ALA A 154 -4.40 -6.87 -10.77
C ALA A 154 -5.42 -7.63 -11.65
N ASP A 155 -5.38 -7.45 -12.97
CA ASP A 155 -6.24 -8.23 -13.88
C ASP A 155 -5.72 -9.68 -14.06
N ASP A 156 -4.44 -9.94 -13.81
CA ASP A 156 -3.92 -11.32 -13.77
C ASP A 156 -4.37 -12.03 -12.48
N LEU A 157 -4.44 -11.31 -11.36
CA LEU A 157 -5.00 -11.83 -10.09
C LEU A 157 -6.46 -12.33 -10.24
N LYS A 158 -7.20 -11.80 -11.20
CA LYS A 158 -8.61 -12.19 -11.45
C LYS A 158 -8.74 -13.45 -12.29
N LYS A 159 -7.80 -13.71 -13.20
CA LYS A 159 -7.91 -14.82 -14.16
C LYS A 159 -7.72 -16.17 -13.47
N ASP A 160 -6.86 -16.21 -12.46
CA ASP A 160 -6.63 -17.37 -11.62
C ASP A 160 -6.22 -16.92 -10.20
N PRO A 161 -7.19 -16.80 -9.28
CA PRO A 161 -6.94 -16.29 -7.93
C PRO A 161 -5.97 -17.14 -7.12
N GLU A 162 -5.95 -18.47 -7.32
CA GLU A 162 -5.09 -19.39 -6.57
C GLU A 162 -3.64 -19.28 -7.06
N VAL A 163 -3.41 -19.40 -8.38
CA VAL A 163 -2.07 -19.28 -8.96
C VAL A 163 -1.48 -17.90 -8.72
N SER A 164 -2.32 -16.86 -8.81
CA SER A 164 -1.86 -15.49 -8.62
C SER A 164 -1.56 -15.16 -7.17
N SER A 165 -2.36 -15.68 -6.22
CA SER A 165 -2.05 -15.55 -4.78
C SER A 165 -0.76 -16.31 -4.44
N LEU A 166 -0.55 -17.50 -5.00
CA LEU A 166 0.71 -18.23 -4.90
C LEU A 166 1.87 -17.43 -5.48
N LEU A 167 1.68 -16.73 -6.60
CA LEU A 167 2.72 -15.91 -7.22
C LEU A 167 3.13 -14.76 -6.29
N VAL A 168 2.15 -14.06 -5.69
CA VAL A 168 2.44 -13.00 -4.71
C VAL A 168 3.16 -13.60 -3.49
N ILE A 169 2.74 -14.78 -3.03
CA ILE A 169 3.39 -15.48 -1.91
C ILE A 169 4.85 -15.83 -2.27
N ILE A 170 5.11 -16.42 -3.45
CA ILE A 170 6.46 -16.83 -3.87
C ILE A 170 7.42 -15.64 -4.01
N PHE A 171 6.93 -14.51 -4.54
CA PHE A 171 7.77 -13.34 -4.75
C PHE A 171 7.92 -12.45 -3.50
N VAL A 172 7.07 -12.63 -2.48
CA VAL A 172 6.96 -11.70 -1.35
C VAL A 172 7.11 -12.38 0.01
N VAL A 173 7.07 -13.71 0.13
CA VAL A 173 7.22 -14.45 1.39
C VAL A 173 8.38 -15.43 1.28
#